data_AF-A0A2D3NTZ2-F1
#
_entry.id   AF-A0A2D3NTZ2-F1
#
_cell.length_a   1.000
_cell.length_b   1.000
_cell.length_c   1.000
_cell.angle_alpha   90.00
_cell.angle_beta   90.00
_cell.angle_gamma   90.00
#
_symmetry.space_group_name_H-M   'P 1'
#
loop_
_entity.id
_entity.type
_entity.pdbx_description
1 polymer ?
#
loop_
_entity_poly.entity_id
_entity_poly.type
_entity_poly.pdbx_seq_one_letter_code
_entity_poly.pdbx_strand_id
1 'polypeptide(L)'
;MDKKELVNKISYLVSKKNRDQAYSIIRKFEKNNNYEMICVSAQGFINVYHYRDALKILEKIKKEYSKNAEFCARYAIALFNSEKEDISLQWFKKAKEKGLEDLSEISNDFFSKTIDDWIKKAKFWGPLRIEENSLKEEL
;
A
#
# COMPACT_ATOMS: atom_id res chain seq x y z
N MET A 1 0.11 -3.08 -21.60
CA MET A 1 0.91 -3.37 -20.40
C MET A 1 -0.01 -3.97 -19.38
N ASP A 2 0.23 -5.22 -19.02
CA ASP A 2 -0.53 -5.89 -17.97
C ASP A 2 -0.11 -5.40 -16.57
N LYS A 3 -0.82 -5.87 -15.52
CA LYS A 3 -0.55 -5.46 -14.14
C LYS A 3 0.84 -5.87 -13.66
N LYS A 4 1.29 -7.09 -13.98
CA LYS A 4 2.57 -7.63 -13.53
C LYS A 4 3.74 -6.91 -14.19
N GLU A 5 3.64 -6.67 -15.49
CA GLU A 5 4.58 -5.87 -16.27
C GLU A 5 4.69 -4.46 -15.69
N LEU A 6 3.55 -3.82 -15.37
CA LEU A 6 3.54 -2.50 -14.72
C LEU A 6 4.25 -2.52 -13.36
N VAL A 7 3.91 -3.46 -12.48
CA VAL A 7 4.53 -3.57 -11.14
C VAL A 7 6.04 -3.77 -11.25
N ASN A 8 6.49 -4.67 -12.10
CA ASN A 8 7.92 -4.94 -12.32
C ASN A 8 8.64 -3.70 -12.85
N LYS A 9 8.03 -3.01 -13.83
CA LYS A 9 8.60 -1.79 -14.41
C LYS A 9 8.72 -0.67 -13.39
N ILE A 10 7.68 -0.43 -12.59
CA ILE A 10 7.73 0.59 -11.53
C ILE A 10 8.76 0.21 -10.46
N SER A 11 8.76 -1.04 -9.99
CA SER A 11 9.73 -1.53 -9.00
C SER A 11 11.17 -1.31 -9.49
N TYR A 12 11.44 -1.67 -10.74
CA TYR A 12 12.74 -1.47 -11.37
C TYR A 12 13.15 0.02 -11.39
N LEU A 13 12.29 0.89 -11.91
CA LEU A 13 12.59 2.33 -12.00
C LEU A 13 12.86 2.96 -10.63
N VAL A 14 12.03 2.64 -9.63
CA VAL A 14 12.19 3.16 -8.28
C VAL A 14 13.48 2.63 -7.64
N SER A 15 13.81 1.34 -7.81
CA SER A 15 15.07 0.76 -7.32
C SER A 15 16.32 1.42 -7.91
N LYS A 16 16.22 1.92 -9.15
CA LYS A 16 17.28 2.68 -9.84
C LYS A 16 17.25 4.18 -9.52
N LYS A 17 16.49 4.59 -8.50
CA LYS A 17 16.29 6.00 -8.10
C LYS A 17 15.68 6.88 -9.20
N ASN A 18 15.10 6.28 -10.24
CA ASN A 18 14.47 6.99 -11.37
C ASN A 18 12.97 7.20 -11.11
N ARG A 19 12.67 7.98 -10.05
CA ARG A 19 11.28 8.23 -9.61
C ARG A 19 10.49 9.07 -10.61
N ASP A 20 11.16 9.98 -11.32
CA ASP A 20 10.50 10.85 -12.31
C ASP A 20 9.89 10.06 -13.46
N GLN A 21 10.60 9.03 -13.95
CA GLN A 21 10.08 8.16 -15.00
C GLN A 21 8.93 7.29 -14.47
N ALA A 22 9.02 6.77 -13.24
CA ALA A 22 7.93 6.02 -12.61
C ALA A 22 6.66 6.87 -12.48
N TYR A 23 6.77 8.10 -11.96
CA TYR A 23 5.65 9.04 -11.89
C TYR A 23 5.14 9.48 -13.26
N SER A 24 6.01 9.57 -14.28
CA SER A 24 5.58 9.83 -15.65
C SER A 24 4.69 8.73 -16.22
N ILE A 25 4.91 7.46 -15.85
CA ILE A 25 4.03 6.36 -16.24
C ILE A 25 2.68 6.50 -15.55
N ILE A 26 2.68 6.73 -14.23
CA ILE A 26 1.45 6.87 -13.42
C ILE A 26 0.57 8.01 -13.94
N ARG A 27 1.17 9.15 -14.30
CA ARG A 27 0.45 10.30 -14.88
C ARG A 27 -0.36 9.95 -16.13
N LYS A 28 0.03 8.94 -16.90
CA LYS A 28 -0.75 8.48 -18.07
C LYS A 28 -2.06 7.81 -17.64
N PHE A 29 -2.06 7.08 -16.53
CA PHE A 29 -3.27 6.48 -15.96
C PHE A 29 -4.15 7.51 -15.25
N GLU A 30 -3.54 8.51 -14.60
CA GLU A 30 -4.27 9.65 -14.00
C GLU A 30 -5.08 10.40 -15.06
N LYS A 31 -4.51 10.70 -16.24
CA LYS A 31 -5.21 11.41 -17.33
C LYS A 31 -6.48 10.71 -17.82
N ASN A 32 -6.53 9.39 -17.72
CA ASN A 32 -7.66 8.58 -18.21
C ASN A 32 -8.50 8.02 -17.04
N ASN A 33 -8.31 8.52 -15.81
CA ASN A 33 -8.98 8.05 -14.59
C ASN A 33 -8.90 6.53 -14.38
N ASN A 34 -7.80 5.89 -14.78
CA ASN A 34 -7.60 4.46 -14.60
C ASN A 34 -7.08 4.16 -13.18
N TYR A 35 -8.00 4.20 -12.22
CA TYR A 35 -7.70 4.02 -10.80
C TYR A 35 -7.11 2.66 -10.46
N GLU A 36 -7.50 1.61 -11.20
CA GLU A 36 -6.94 0.27 -11.05
C GLU A 36 -5.43 0.29 -11.32
N MET A 37 -5.00 0.83 -12.46
CA MET A 37 -3.58 0.88 -12.81
C MET A 37 -2.79 1.83 -11.92
N ILE A 38 -3.42 2.88 -11.37
CA ILE A 38 -2.79 3.73 -10.35
C ILE A 38 -2.57 2.95 -9.04
N CYS A 39 -3.57 2.20 -8.60
CA CYS A 39 -3.49 1.33 -7.42
C CYS A 39 -2.41 0.25 -7.59
N VAL A 40 -2.38 -0.41 -8.75
CA VAL A 40 -1.36 -1.40 -9.11
C VAL A 40 0.04 -0.77 -9.16
N SER A 41 0.17 0.47 -9.65
CA SER A 41 1.46 1.16 -9.68
C SER A 41 2.03 1.37 -8.27
N ALA A 42 1.20 1.62 -7.26
CA ALA A 42 1.65 1.76 -5.87
C ALA A 42 2.32 0.47 -5.34
N GLN A 43 1.90 -0.70 -5.83
CA GLN A 43 2.55 -1.97 -5.49
C GLN A 43 4.04 -1.98 -5.85
N GLY A 44 4.40 -1.37 -6.98
CA GLY A 44 5.80 -1.30 -7.39
C GLY A 44 6.67 -0.53 -6.39
N PHE A 45 6.12 0.50 -5.76
CA PHE A 45 6.80 1.23 -4.68
C PHE A 45 6.86 0.43 -3.38
N ILE A 46 5.77 -0.27 -3.03
CA ILE A 46 5.69 -1.14 -1.86
C ILE A 46 6.74 -2.26 -1.95
N ASN A 47 6.90 -2.88 -3.12
CA ASN A 47 7.84 -3.98 -3.34
C ASN A 47 9.30 -3.60 -3.08
N VAL A 48 9.64 -2.31 -3.25
CA VAL A 48 10.99 -1.78 -3.00
C VAL A 48 11.03 -0.87 -1.76
N TYR A 49 10.09 -1.04 -0.84
CA TYR A 49 10.09 -0.38 0.48
C TYR A 49 9.93 1.14 0.45
N HIS A 50 9.42 1.71 -0.64
CA HIS A 50 9.13 3.14 -0.80
C HIS A 50 7.69 3.48 -0.36
N TYR A 51 7.36 3.22 0.90
CA TYR A 51 5.99 3.27 1.42
C TYR A 51 5.36 4.66 1.41
N ARG A 52 6.14 5.72 1.70
CA ARG A 52 5.65 7.10 1.66
C ARG A 52 5.20 7.51 0.25
N ASP A 53 5.97 7.12 -0.76
CA ASP A 53 5.65 7.37 -2.16
C ASP A 53 4.43 6.55 -2.60
N ALA A 54 4.31 5.30 -2.12
CA ALA A 54 3.12 4.46 -2.33
C ALA A 54 1.85 5.09 -1.73
N LEU A 55 1.92 5.59 -0.48
CA LEU A 55 0.81 6.30 0.16
C LEU A 55 0.41 7.55 -0.62
N LYS A 56 1.38 8.34 -1.10
CA LYS A 56 1.11 9.52 -1.94
C LYS A 56 0.32 9.17 -3.20
N ILE A 57 0.58 8.02 -3.82
CA ILE A 57 -0.15 7.55 -5.00
C ILE A 57 -1.56 7.09 -4.60
N LEU A 58 -1.68 6.29 -3.54
CA LEU A 58 -2.96 5.72 -3.11
C LEU A 58 -3.92 6.78 -2.57
N GLU A 59 -3.43 7.79 -1.85
CA GLU A 59 -4.25 8.90 -1.33
C GLU A 59 -4.95 9.68 -2.46
N LYS A 60 -4.32 9.84 -3.62
CA LYS A 60 -4.92 10.53 -4.77
C LYS A 60 -6.19 9.86 -5.29
N ILE A 61 -6.28 8.54 -5.19
CA ILE A 61 -7.41 7.76 -5.72
C ILE A 61 -8.34 7.26 -4.61
N LYS A 62 -7.99 7.47 -3.34
CA LYS A 62 -8.68 6.89 -2.18
C LYS A 62 -10.17 7.18 -2.18
N LYS A 63 -10.57 8.44 -2.44
CA LYS A 63 -11.98 8.84 -2.48
C LYS A 63 -12.79 8.02 -3.50
N GLU A 64 -12.20 7.75 -4.67
CA GLU A 64 -12.87 7.12 -5.80
C GLU A 64 -12.74 5.58 -5.77
N TYR A 65 -11.68 5.05 -5.15
CA TYR A 65 -11.28 3.64 -5.30
C TYR A 65 -11.18 2.85 -3.99
N SER A 66 -11.48 3.45 -2.83
CA SER A 66 -11.40 2.76 -1.52
C SER A 66 -12.41 1.63 -1.33
N LYS A 67 -13.38 1.46 -2.23
CA LYS A 67 -14.30 0.32 -2.21
C LYS A 67 -13.65 -0.98 -2.69
N ASN A 68 -12.51 -0.90 -3.41
CA ASN A 68 -11.79 -2.07 -3.89
C ASN A 68 -10.99 -2.76 -2.76
N ALA A 69 -11.01 -4.09 -2.73
CA ALA A 69 -10.36 -4.87 -1.66
C ALA A 69 -8.83 -4.83 -1.74
N GLU A 70 -8.26 -4.96 -2.93
CA GLU A 70 -6.80 -4.88 -3.12
C GLU A 70 -6.27 -3.46 -2.83
N PHE A 71 -7.04 -2.41 -3.15
CA PHE A 71 -6.72 -1.06 -2.72
C PHE A 71 -6.59 -0.99 -1.19
N CYS A 72 -7.58 -1.51 -0.47
CA CYS A 72 -7.56 -1.54 0.99
C CYS A 72 -6.31 -2.25 1.51
N ALA A 73 -5.95 -3.39 0.92
CA ALA A 73 -4.75 -4.14 1.32
C ALA A 73 -3.45 -3.38 1.04
N ARG A 74 -3.25 -2.86 -0.17
CA ARG A 74 -2.03 -2.08 -0.52
C ARG A 74 -1.89 -0.84 0.35
N TYR A 75 -2.98 -0.15 0.59
CA TYR A 75 -3.02 1.03 1.44
C TYR A 75 -2.73 0.69 2.91
N ALA A 76 -3.29 -0.41 3.43
CA ALA A 76 -2.99 -0.91 4.76
C ALA A 76 -1.50 -1.30 4.93
N ILE A 77 -0.91 -2.02 3.96
CA ILE A 77 0.50 -2.40 3.97
C ILE A 77 1.40 -1.15 3.98
N ALA A 78 1.09 -0.16 3.14
CA ALA A 78 1.86 1.08 3.08
C ALA A 78 1.73 1.91 4.37
N LEU A 79 0.56 1.94 5.01
CA LEU A 79 0.35 2.57 6.32
C LEU A 79 1.15 1.86 7.41
N PHE A 80 1.03 0.53 7.50
CA PHE A 80 1.71 -0.28 8.51
C PHE A 80 3.21 -0.03 8.50
N ASN A 81 3.83 -0.04 7.32
CA ASN A 81 5.27 0.20 7.17
C ASN A 81 5.66 1.68 7.14
N SER A 82 4.72 2.58 7.44
CA SER A 82 4.96 4.02 7.59
C SER A 82 4.59 4.51 9.00
N GLU A 83 4.78 3.66 10.02
CA GLU A 83 4.52 3.96 11.45
C GLU A 83 3.06 4.38 11.73
N LYS A 84 2.12 3.77 11.00
CA LYS A 84 0.67 4.00 11.14
C LYS A 84 -0.06 2.67 11.31
N GLU A 85 0.49 1.80 12.15
CA GLU A 85 -0.01 0.46 12.43
C GLU A 85 -1.44 0.51 13.00
N ASP A 86 -1.71 1.49 13.85
CA ASP A 86 -3.03 1.81 14.43
C ASP A 86 -4.08 2.08 13.33
N ILE A 87 -3.75 2.90 12.34
CA ILE A 87 -4.63 3.22 11.21
C ILE A 87 -4.71 2.02 10.27
N SER A 88 -3.61 1.29 10.05
CA SER A 88 -3.55 0.18 9.10
C SER A 88 -4.56 -0.94 9.41
N LEU A 89 -4.81 -1.21 10.70
CA LEU A 89 -5.71 -2.28 11.13
C LEU A 89 -7.12 -2.14 10.54
N GLN A 90 -7.67 -0.91 10.51
CA GLN A 90 -9.01 -0.69 9.96
C GLN A 90 -9.07 -1.02 8.46
N TRP A 91 -7.97 -0.81 7.72
CA TRP A 91 -7.91 -1.04 6.29
C TRP A 91 -7.72 -2.52 5.95
N PHE A 92 -6.95 -3.26 6.75
CA PHE A 92 -6.91 -4.71 6.63
C PHE A 92 -8.27 -5.35 6.91
N LYS A 93 -9.01 -4.89 7.94
CA LYS A 93 -10.38 -5.34 8.18
C LYS A 93 -11.31 -5.04 7.00
N LYS A 94 -11.25 -3.83 6.44
CA LYS A 94 -12.02 -3.46 5.24
C LYS A 94 -11.71 -4.33 4.02
N ALA A 95 -10.45 -4.76 3.85
CA ALA A 95 -10.06 -5.68 2.79
C ALA A 95 -10.67 -7.07 3.03
N LYS A 96 -10.60 -7.58 4.27
CA LYS A 96 -11.21 -8.87 4.67
C LYS A 96 -12.72 -8.89 4.47
N GLU A 97 -13.41 -7.85 4.91
CA GLU A 97 -14.87 -7.68 4.74
C GLU A 97 -15.30 -7.72 3.26
N LYS A 98 -14.39 -7.46 2.33
CA LYS A 98 -14.62 -7.50 0.88
C LYS A 98 -14.20 -8.83 0.26
N GLY A 99 -13.90 -9.84 1.06
CA GLY A 99 -13.57 -11.19 0.60
C GLY A 99 -12.11 -11.39 0.18
N LEU A 100 -11.21 -10.44 0.48
CA LEU A 100 -9.79 -10.66 0.21
C LEU A 100 -9.15 -11.45 1.35
N GLU A 101 -8.60 -12.61 1.03
CA GLU A 101 -7.96 -13.52 2.00
C GLU A 101 -6.50 -13.76 1.63
N ASP A 102 -6.25 -14.15 0.37
CA ASP A 102 -4.92 -14.38 -0.20
C ASP A 102 -4.34 -13.11 -0.82
N LEU A 103 -3.05 -12.87 -0.53
CA LEU A 103 -2.27 -11.75 -1.02
C LEU A 103 -1.04 -12.20 -1.81
N SER A 104 -0.95 -13.48 -2.17
CA SER A 104 0.21 -14.03 -2.87
C SER A 104 0.56 -13.28 -4.16
N GLU A 105 -0.44 -12.71 -4.85
CA GLU A 105 -0.23 -11.89 -6.06
C GLU A 105 0.29 -10.47 -5.79
N ILE A 106 0.10 -9.95 -4.58
CA ILE A 106 0.40 -8.56 -4.22
C ILE A 106 1.45 -8.44 -3.11
N SER A 107 1.86 -9.54 -2.51
CA SER A 107 2.77 -9.60 -1.38
C SER A 107 4.13 -10.10 -1.83
N ASN A 108 5.20 -9.34 -1.56
CA ASN A 108 6.56 -9.81 -1.81
C ASN A 108 6.93 -10.97 -0.86
N ASP A 109 8.07 -11.62 -1.08
CA ASP A 109 8.46 -12.82 -0.31
C ASP A 109 8.71 -12.56 1.17
N PHE A 110 8.88 -11.30 1.56
CA PHE A 110 9.12 -10.88 2.95
C PHE A 110 7.83 -10.49 3.68
N PHE A 111 6.72 -10.39 2.96
CA PHE A 111 5.45 -9.96 3.50
C PHE A 111 4.51 -11.13 3.76
N SER A 112 3.60 -10.93 4.71
CA SER A 112 2.54 -11.91 4.99
C SER A 112 1.72 -12.15 3.72
N LYS A 113 1.40 -13.42 3.45
CA LYS A 113 0.65 -13.83 2.27
C LYS A 113 -0.85 -13.86 2.52
N THR A 114 -1.32 -13.65 3.75
CA THR A 114 -2.74 -13.61 4.09
C THR A 114 -3.13 -12.29 4.75
N ILE A 115 -4.38 -11.88 4.56
CA ILE A 115 -4.95 -10.71 5.27
C ILE A 115 -5.00 -10.95 6.79
N ASP A 116 -5.26 -12.19 7.22
CA ASP A 116 -5.36 -12.50 8.65
C ASP A 116 -4.03 -12.36 9.39
N ASP A 117 -2.92 -12.74 8.77
CA ASP A 117 -1.59 -12.50 9.36
C ASP A 117 -1.31 -11.01 9.50
N TRP A 118 -1.70 -10.20 8.51
CA TRP A 118 -1.58 -8.74 8.59
C TRP A 118 -2.46 -8.15 9.69
N ILE A 119 -3.72 -8.60 9.82
CA ILE A 119 -4.60 -8.19 10.92
C ILE A 119 -3.99 -8.54 12.27
N LYS A 120 -3.42 -9.75 12.42
CA LYS A 120 -2.74 -10.18 13.65
C LYS A 120 -1.56 -9.25 13.99
N LYS A 121 -0.72 -8.93 13.01
CA LYS A 121 0.40 -7.97 13.18
C LYS A 121 -0.10 -6.58 13.57
N ALA A 122 -1.09 -6.04 12.86
CA ALA A 122 -1.62 -4.71 13.13
C ALA A 122 -2.32 -4.60 14.50
N LYS A 123 -3.00 -5.67 14.95
CA LYS A 123 -3.55 -5.73 16.32
C LYS A 123 -2.47 -5.71 17.40
N PHE A 124 -1.34 -6.34 17.15
CA PHE A 124 -0.22 -6.37 18.08
C PHE A 124 0.52 -5.03 18.14
N TRP A 125 0.89 -4.48 16.98
CA TRP A 125 1.70 -3.26 16.91
C TRP A 125 0.90 -1.95 17.05
N GLY A 126 -0.38 -1.95 16.72
CA GLY A 126 -1.22 -0.75 16.74
C GLY A 126 -1.27 -0.04 18.11
N PRO A 127 -1.56 -0.73 19.23
CA PRO A 127 -1.54 -0.13 20.56
C PRO A 127 -0.17 0.44 20.95
N LEU A 128 0.91 -0.28 20.63
CA LEU A 128 2.28 0.16 20.90
C LEU A 128 2.63 1.45 20.16
N ARG A 129 2.15 1.60 18.91
CA ARG A 129 2.32 2.84 18.12
C ARG A 129 1.64 4.03 18.77
N ILE A 130 0.43 3.85 19.30
CA ILE A 130 -0.32 4.92 19.97
C ILE A 130 0.43 5.39 21.22
N GLU A 131 0.89 4.45 22.04
CA GLU A 131 1.67 4.75 23.26
C GLU A 131 2.99 5.45 22.93
N GLU A 132 3.73 4.98 21.92
CA GLU A 132 4.97 5.62 21.48
C GLU A 132 4.73 7.06 21.00
N ASN A 133 3.64 7.31 20.29
CA ASN A 133 3.30 8.64 19.79
C ASN A 133 2.87 9.59 20.92
N SER A 134 2.09 9.13 21.91
CA SER A 134 1.71 9.97 23.05
C SER A 134 2.92 10.41 23.86
N LEU A 135 3.91 9.52 24.06
CA LEU A 135 5.15 9.87 24.77
C LEU A 135 6.00 10.89 24.00
N LYS A 136 5.94 10.92 22.67
CA LYS A 136 6.67 11.91 21.84
C LYS A 136 6.01 13.30 21.88
N GLU A 137 4.70 13.38 22.05
CA GLU A 137 3.98 14.66 22.15
C GLU A 137 4.18 15.34 23.51
N GLU A 138 4.54 14.58 24.55
CA GLU A 138 4.83 15.08 25.89
C GLU A 138 6.28 15.60 26.08
N LEU A 139 7.15 15.44 25.07
CA LEU A 139 8.57 15.85 25.06
C LEU A 139 8.82 17.11 24.22
#